data_AF-A0A0F9SDH0-F1
#
_entry.id   AF-A0A0F9SDH0-F1
#
_cell.length_a   1.000
_cell.length_b   1.000
_cell.length_c   1.000
_cell.angle_alpha   90.00
_cell.angle_beta   90.00
_cell.angle_gamma   90.00
#
_symmetry.space_group_name_H-M   'P 1'
#
loop_
_entity.id
_entity.type
_entity.pdbx_description
1 polymer ?
#
loop_
_entity_poly.entity_id
_entity_poly.type
_entity_poly.pdbx_seq_one_letter_code
_entity_poly.pdbx_strand_id
1 'polypeptide(L)'
;MMKSKFPHIHNSGEAIYQDGNVTFSWFNSLGQSITETLKILPAKRIAALLVARLGRFQSAGPGSREGEHSRAERKYISAHPEKVLKEVWELLDEHGRMEMVMALDMNSHHGISDPEWMEKHRSRRENIVGDDKKALN
;
A
#
# COMPACT_ATOMS: atom_id res chain seq x y z
N MET A 1 -7.47 -27.96 9.31
CA MET A 1 -7.14 -26.53 9.12
C MET A 1 -7.34 -26.19 7.64
N MET A 2 -8.29 -25.31 7.30
CA MET A 2 -8.41 -24.81 5.94
C MET A 2 -7.18 -23.94 5.62
N LYS A 3 -6.43 -24.29 4.57
CA LYS A 3 -5.37 -23.41 4.06
C LYS A 3 -6.03 -22.09 3.64
N SER A 4 -5.62 -21.00 4.26
CA SER A 4 -6.00 -19.65 3.82
C SER A 4 -5.64 -19.54 2.34
N LYS A 5 -6.64 -19.30 1.48
CA LYS A 5 -6.39 -19.11 0.05
C LYS A 5 -5.74 -17.74 -0.11
N PHE A 6 -4.46 -17.74 -0.48
CA PHE A 6 -3.75 -16.52 -0.87
C PHE A 6 -4.54 -15.82 -2.00
N PRO A 7 -4.85 -14.53 -1.88
CA PRO A 7 -5.60 -13.80 -2.90
C PRO A 7 -4.81 -13.72 -4.21
N HIS A 8 -5.51 -13.71 -5.36
CA HIS A 8 -4.85 -13.39 -6.62
C HIS A 8 -4.39 -11.93 -6.60
N ILE A 9 -3.09 -11.72 -6.73
CA ILE A 9 -2.46 -10.40 -6.74
C ILE A 9 -2.25 -9.98 -8.18
N HIS A 10 -2.86 -8.86 -8.57
CA HIS A 10 -2.62 -8.24 -9.88
C HIS A 10 -1.52 -7.18 -9.74
N ASN A 11 -0.29 -7.53 -10.11
CA ASN A 11 0.80 -6.56 -10.22
C ASN A 11 0.75 -5.94 -11.63
N SER A 12 0.70 -4.61 -11.74
CA SER A 12 0.50 -3.90 -13.01
C SER A 12 1.77 -3.33 -13.64
N GLY A 13 2.93 -3.71 -13.13
CA GLY A 13 4.21 -3.46 -13.77
C GLY A 13 4.97 -4.77 -13.91
N GLU A 14 5.62 -4.97 -15.04
CA GLU A 14 6.66 -6.00 -15.17
C GLU A 14 7.83 -5.59 -14.28
N ALA A 15 7.72 -5.85 -12.97
CA ALA A 15 8.81 -5.61 -12.04
C ALA A 15 9.98 -6.49 -12.48
N ILE A 16 11.15 -5.87 -12.65
CA ILE A 16 12.35 -6.56 -13.11
C ILE A 16 13.14 -7.01 -11.89
N TYR A 17 13.41 -8.30 -11.80
CA TYR A 17 14.18 -8.89 -10.70
C TYR A 17 15.59 -9.22 -11.15
N GLN A 18 16.60 -8.58 -10.55
CA GLN A 18 18.00 -8.80 -10.90
C GLN A 18 18.91 -8.60 -9.69
N ASP A 19 19.85 -9.54 -9.47
CA ASP A 19 20.88 -9.46 -8.42
C ASP A 19 20.32 -9.18 -7.01
N GLY A 20 19.16 -9.76 -6.69
CA GLY A 20 18.48 -9.55 -5.41
C GLY A 20 17.76 -8.21 -5.27
N ASN A 21 17.62 -7.46 -6.36
CA ASN A 21 16.88 -6.20 -6.44
C ASN A 21 15.60 -6.37 -7.26
N VAL A 22 14.68 -5.43 -7.04
CA VAL A 22 13.47 -5.22 -7.80
C VAL A 22 13.49 -3.81 -8.38
N THR A 23 13.30 -3.71 -9.69
CA THR A 23 13.07 -2.44 -10.38
C THR A 23 11.60 -2.33 -10.71
N PHE A 24 10.98 -1.22 -10.30
CA PHE A 24 9.56 -0.95 -10.50
C PHE A 24 9.32 0.52 -10.84
N SER A 25 8.20 0.79 -11.49
CA SER A 25 7.80 2.13 -11.88
C SER A 25 6.44 2.50 -11.28
N TRP A 26 6.26 3.77 -10.93
CA TRP A 26 5.02 4.33 -10.41
C TRP A 26 4.85 5.79 -10.80
N PHE A 27 3.62 6.30 -10.80
CA PHE A 27 3.35 7.72 -11.05
C PHE A 27 3.15 8.47 -9.74
N ASN A 28 3.83 9.60 -9.56
CA ASN A 28 3.63 10.46 -8.40
C ASN A 28 2.34 11.29 -8.49
N SER A 29 2.07 12.13 -7.47
CA SER A 29 0.90 13.01 -7.46
C SER A 29 0.83 13.98 -8.64
N LEU A 30 1.97 14.32 -9.24
CA LEU A 30 2.09 15.20 -10.40
C LEU A 30 1.95 14.46 -11.74
N GLY A 31 1.66 13.15 -11.72
CA GLY A 31 1.59 12.33 -12.93
C GLY A 31 2.93 12.05 -13.58
N GLN A 32 4.04 12.26 -12.88
CA GLN A 32 5.39 11.95 -13.37
C GLN A 32 5.71 10.48 -13.10
N SER A 33 6.25 9.80 -14.11
CA SER A 33 6.75 8.43 -13.96
C SER A 33 8.07 8.44 -13.18
N ILE A 34 8.10 7.69 -12.09
CA ILE A 34 9.26 7.44 -11.25
C ILE A 34 9.63 5.97 -11.40
N THR A 35 10.91 5.68 -11.59
CA THR A 35 11.46 4.32 -11.61
C THR A 35 12.49 4.20 -10.51
N GLU A 36 12.37 3.16 -9.69
CA GLU A 36 13.25 2.88 -8.58
C GLU A 36 13.77 1.45 -8.66
N THR A 37 15.03 1.25 -8.26
CA THR A 37 15.63 -0.07 -8.07
C THR A 37 15.98 -0.21 -6.59
N LEU A 38 15.28 -1.11 -5.91
CA LEU A 38 15.44 -1.35 -4.47
C LEU A 38 15.72 -2.82 -4.20
N LYS A 39 16.30 -3.14 -3.04
CA LYS A 39 16.54 -4.54 -2.65
C LYS A 39 15.22 -5.29 -2.45
N ILE A 40 15.18 -6.57 -2.81
CA ILE A 40 14.06 -7.43 -2.39
C ILE A 40 14.17 -7.64 -0.88
N LEU A 41 13.12 -7.30 -0.14
CA LEU A 41 13.10 -7.47 1.30
C LEU A 41 12.74 -8.91 1.71
N PRO A 42 13.27 -9.40 2.84
CA PRO A 42 12.77 -10.61 3.46
C PRO A 42 11.30 -10.46 3.89
N ALA A 43 10.52 -11.55 3.84
CA ALA A 43 9.10 -11.54 4.17
C ALA A 43 8.77 -10.90 5.54
N LYS A 44 9.59 -11.16 6.57
CA LYS A 44 9.42 -10.55 7.90
C LYS A 44 9.50 -9.02 7.89
N ARG A 45 10.32 -8.43 7.02
CA ARG A 45 10.43 -6.97 6.89
C ARG A 45 9.20 -6.39 6.20
N ILE A 46 8.70 -7.04 5.16
CA ILE A 46 7.48 -6.61 4.46
C ILE A 46 6.27 -6.71 5.38
N ALA A 47 6.15 -7.80 6.15
CA ALA A 47 5.08 -7.94 7.14
C ALA A 47 5.11 -6.80 8.18
N ALA A 48 6.30 -6.42 8.66
CA ALA A 48 6.45 -5.29 9.57
C ALA A 48 6.04 -3.94 8.93
N LEU A 49 6.34 -3.73 7.64
CA LEU A 49 5.91 -2.54 6.91
C LEU A 49 4.38 -2.47 6.81
N LEU A 50 3.72 -3.59 6.46
CA LEU A 50 2.26 -3.66 6.39
C LEU A 50 1.61 -3.39 7.75
N VAL A 51 2.15 -3.94 8.84
CA VAL A 51 1.64 -3.66 10.20
C VAL A 51 1.84 -2.19 10.58
N ALA A 52 3.01 -1.61 10.29
CA ALA A 52 3.28 -0.20 10.58
C ALA A 52 2.35 0.72 9.79
N ARG A 53 2.13 0.38 8.51
CA ARG A 53 1.22 1.08 7.61
C ARG A 53 -0.23 1.03 8.08
N LEU A 54 -0.72 -0.15 8.45
CA LEU A 54 -2.04 -0.31 9.05
C LEU A 54 -2.18 0.57 10.30
N GLY A 55 -1.17 0.60 11.17
CA GLY A 55 -1.16 1.46 12.35
C GLY A 55 -1.25 2.95 12.02
N ARG A 56 -0.61 3.42 10.92
CA ARG A 56 -0.75 4.80 10.45
C ARG A 56 -2.19 5.09 10.02
N PHE A 57 -2.84 4.21 9.27
CA PHE A 57 -4.24 4.43 8.87
C PHE A 57 -5.22 4.34 10.03
N GLN A 58 -5.02 3.41 10.97
CA GLN A 58 -5.85 3.29 12.17
C GLN A 58 -5.74 4.51 13.09
N SER A 59 -4.60 5.20 13.08
CA SER A 59 -4.38 6.44 13.84
C SER A 59 -4.70 7.70 13.04
N ALA A 60 -4.98 7.58 11.74
CA ALA A 60 -5.37 8.69 10.89
C ALA A 60 -6.83 9.08 11.17
N GLY A 61 -7.12 10.38 11.10
CA GLY A 61 -8.50 10.86 11.25
C GLY A 61 -9.40 10.35 10.12
N PRO A 62 -10.73 10.26 10.33
CA PRO A 62 -11.67 9.97 9.25
C PRO A 62 -11.42 10.87 8.04
N GLY A 63 -11.43 10.29 6.84
CA GLY A 63 -11.19 11.02 5.59
C GLY A 63 -9.73 11.25 5.18
N SER A 64 -8.77 10.76 5.97
CA SER A 64 -7.35 10.83 5.61
C SER A 64 -7.04 9.96 4.39
N ARG A 65 -6.23 10.45 3.44
CA ARG A 65 -5.83 9.68 2.25
C ARG A 65 -4.41 9.16 2.32
N GLU A 66 -4.09 8.22 1.44
CA GLU A 66 -2.73 7.74 1.24
C GLU A 66 -1.81 8.90 0.78
N GLY A 67 -0.87 9.30 1.64
CA GLY A 67 0.20 10.23 1.33
C GLY A 67 1.18 9.64 0.30
N GLU A 68 2.09 10.46 -0.21
CA GLU A 68 3.06 10.00 -1.23
C GLU A 68 4.00 8.92 -0.71
N HIS A 69 4.47 9.05 0.54
CA HIS A 69 5.32 8.05 1.17
C HIS A 69 4.60 6.70 1.25
N SER A 70 3.34 6.72 1.71
CA SER A 70 2.52 5.54 1.81
C SER A 70 2.19 4.92 0.45
N ARG A 71 1.99 5.74 -0.61
CA ARG A 71 1.86 5.26 -1.99
C ARG A 71 3.14 4.57 -2.49
N ALA A 72 4.29 5.18 -2.29
CA ALA A 72 5.58 4.61 -2.69
C ALA A 72 5.86 3.29 -1.95
N GLU A 73 5.61 3.25 -0.63
CA GLU A 73 5.73 2.03 0.19
C GLU A 73 4.83 0.92 -0.34
N ARG A 74 3.57 1.22 -0.66
CA ARG A 74 2.63 0.27 -1.27
C ARG A 74 3.16 -0.29 -2.59
N LYS A 75 3.65 0.58 -3.49
CA LYS A 75 4.19 0.16 -4.80
C LYS A 75 5.43 -0.71 -4.66
N TYR A 76 6.29 -0.38 -3.71
CA TYR A 76 7.45 -1.20 -3.41
C TYR A 76 7.05 -2.57 -2.85
N ILE A 77 6.09 -2.63 -1.90
CA ILE A 77 5.57 -3.91 -1.38
C ILE A 77 4.98 -4.75 -2.52
N SER A 78 4.12 -4.18 -3.36
CA SER A 78 3.48 -4.91 -4.46
C SER A 78 4.49 -5.39 -5.51
N ALA A 79 5.62 -4.71 -5.67
CA ALA A 79 6.66 -5.10 -6.62
C ALA A 79 7.43 -6.37 -6.21
N HIS A 80 7.31 -6.86 -4.98
CA HIS A 80 8.06 -8.05 -4.54
C HIS A 80 7.59 -9.34 -5.25
N PRO A 81 8.49 -10.34 -5.42
CA PRO A 81 8.12 -11.61 -6.04
C PRO A 81 6.95 -12.29 -5.31
N GLU A 82 6.05 -12.92 -6.07
CA GLU A 82 4.85 -13.60 -5.52
C GLU A 82 5.22 -14.62 -4.43
N LYS A 83 6.33 -15.33 -4.58
CA LYS A 83 6.83 -16.27 -3.56
C LYS A 83 7.06 -15.58 -2.21
N VAL A 84 7.69 -14.41 -2.22
CA VAL A 84 7.93 -13.62 -1.01
C VAL A 84 6.61 -13.14 -0.43
N LEU A 85 5.68 -12.66 -1.26
CA LEU A 85 4.36 -12.20 -0.81
C LEU A 85 3.53 -13.33 -0.17
N LYS A 86 3.62 -14.56 -0.68
CA LYS A 86 3.01 -15.73 -0.02
C LYS A 86 3.59 -15.99 1.37
N GLU A 87 4.92 -15.86 1.52
CA GLU A 87 5.56 -15.97 2.83
C GLU A 87 5.11 -14.85 3.78
N VAL A 88 4.92 -13.63 3.28
CA VAL A 88 4.37 -12.50 4.06
C VAL A 88 2.95 -12.82 4.56
N TRP A 89 2.09 -13.35 3.70
CA TRP A 89 0.70 -13.69 4.04
C TRP A 89 0.57 -14.66 5.22
N GLU A 90 1.47 -15.65 5.28
CA GLU A 90 1.51 -16.63 6.38
C GLU A 90 1.98 -16.01 7.70
N LEU A 91 2.71 -14.88 7.66
CA LEU A 91 3.18 -14.16 8.85
C LEU A 91 2.17 -13.16 9.42
N LEU A 92 1.13 -12.81 8.66
CA LEU A 92 0.16 -11.78 9.04
C LEU A 92 -1.07 -12.39 9.72
N ASP A 93 -1.63 -11.63 10.67
CA ASP A 93 -2.94 -11.88 11.25
C ASP A 93 -4.07 -11.41 10.31
N GLU A 94 -5.32 -11.49 10.75
CA GLU A 94 -6.48 -11.12 9.94
C GLU A 94 -6.43 -9.66 9.45
N HIS A 95 -6.09 -8.72 10.34
CA HIS A 95 -6.01 -7.31 10.00
C HIS A 95 -4.81 -7.00 9.08
N GLY A 96 -3.66 -7.62 9.33
CA GLY A 96 -2.50 -7.51 8.47
C GLY A 96 -2.76 -8.07 7.06
N ARG A 97 -3.50 -9.20 6.97
CA ARG A 97 -3.93 -9.77 5.67
C ARG A 97 -4.89 -8.85 4.93
N MET A 98 -5.79 -8.17 5.63
CA MET A 98 -6.64 -7.14 5.04
C MET A 98 -5.80 -5.99 4.48
N GLU A 99 -4.82 -5.48 5.25
CA GLU A 99 -3.88 -4.45 4.75
C GLU A 99 -3.09 -4.93 3.55
N MET A 100 -2.64 -6.18 3.57
CA MET A 100 -1.94 -6.79 2.44
C MET A 100 -2.82 -6.81 1.18
N VAL A 101 -4.08 -7.24 1.27
CA VAL A 101 -5.03 -7.19 0.14
C VAL A 101 -5.15 -5.76 -0.39
N MET A 102 -5.32 -4.78 0.49
CA MET A 102 -5.43 -3.37 0.11
C MET A 102 -4.14 -2.81 -0.51
N ALA A 103 -2.96 -3.22 -0.05
CA ALA A 103 -1.68 -2.82 -0.61
C ALA A 103 -1.49 -3.37 -2.04
N LEU A 104 -2.04 -4.55 -2.30
CA LEU A 104 -1.89 -5.29 -3.55
C LEU A 104 -2.98 -4.98 -4.57
N ASP A 105 -4.09 -4.42 -4.13
CA ASP A 105 -5.13 -3.93 -5.02
C ASP A 105 -4.74 -2.59 -5.67
N MET A 106 -4.77 -2.60 -6.99
CA MET A 106 -4.55 -1.47 -7.88
C MET A 106 -5.53 -0.32 -7.67
N ASN A 107 -6.79 -0.66 -7.36
CA ASN A 107 -7.88 0.29 -7.21
C ASN A 107 -8.07 0.72 -5.75
N SER A 108 -7.41 0.04 -4.81
CA SER A 108 -7.46 0.38 -3.40
C SER A 108 -6.74 1.71 -3.17
N HIS A 109 -7.53 2.67 -2.71
CA HIS A 109 -7.07 3.94 -2.18
C HIS A 109 -7.46 3.93 -0.70
N HIS A 110 -6.48 3.80 0.20
CA HIS A 110 -6.73 4.21 1.58
C HIS A 110 -7.11 5.69 1.56
N GLY A 111 -8.36 5.99 1.94
CA GLY A 111 -8.86 7.36 2.06
C GLY A 111 -10.05 7.79 1.22
N ILE A 112 -10.78 6.88 0.58
CA ILE A 112 -12.16 7.16 0.13
C ILE A 112 -13.10 6.04 0.62
N SER A 113 -12.80 5.41 1.75
CA SER A 113 -13.57 4.25 2.23
C SER A 113 -14.80 4.64 3.06
N ASP A 114 -15.00 5.92 3.37
CA ASP A 114 -16.24 6.43 3.97
C ASP A 114 -16.94 7.43 3.03
N PRO A 115 -17.85 6.94 2.18
CA PRO A 115 -18.67 7.77 1.29
C PRO A 115 -19.51 8.81 2.06
N GLU A 116 -19.95 8.50 3.27
CA GLU A 116 -20.72 9.45 4.08
C GLU A 116 -19.84 10.58 4.62
N TRP A 117 -18.62 10.27 5.05
CA TRP A 117 -17.66 11.28 5.49
C TRP A 117 -17.27 12.20 4.31
N MET A 118 -16.99 11.61 3.15
CA MET A 118 -16.69 12.32 1.90
C MET A 118 -17.81 13.29 1.51
N GLU A 119 -19.07 12.86 1.58
CA GLU A 119 -20.21 13.72 1.25
C GLU A 119 -20.39 14.84 2.29
N LYS A 120 -20.24 14.53 3.58
CA LYS A 120 -20.33 15.51 4.69
C LYS A 120 -19.21 16.56 4.69
N HIS A 121 -18.06 16.27 4.07
CA HIS A 121 -16.87 17.12 4.08
C HIS A 121 -16.42 17.57 2.69
N ARG A 122 -17.28 17.40 1.67
CA ARG A 122 -17.02 17.77 0.27
C ARG A 122 -16.59 19.24 0.08
N SER A 123 -17.07 20.13 0.95
CA SER A 123 -16.74 21.57 0.96
C SER A 123 -15.47 21.91 1.75
N ARG A 124 -14.79 20.93 2.36
CA ARG A 124 -13.63 21.08 3.24
C ARG A 124 -12.41 20.36 2.66
N ARG A 125 -12.19 20.45 1.35
CA ARG A 125 -11.06 19.79 0.67
C ARG A 125 -9.71 20.13 1.32
N GLU A 126 -9.55 21.34 1.85
CA GLU A 126 -8.35 21.75 2.60
C GLU A 126 -8.09 20.97 3.89
N ASN A 127 -9.09 20.24 4.42
CA ASN A 127 -8.96 19.40 5.61
C ASN A 127 -8.69 17.92 5.27
N ILE A 128 -8.59 17.58 3.98
CA ILE A 128 -8.18 16.24 3.53
C ILE A 128 -6.65 16.19 3.56
N VAL A 129 -6.12 15.62 4.64
CA VAL A 129 -4.69 15.40 4.83
C VAL A 129 -4.31 13.96 4.48
N GLY A 130 -3.07 13.76 4.05
CA GLY A 130 -2.48 12.43 3.94
C GLY A 130 -2.37 11.76 5.32
N ASP A 131 -2.16 10.45 5.36
CA ASP A 131 -1.76 9.71 6.57
C ASP A 131 -0.41 10.18 7.14
N ASP A 132 0.34 10.94 6.35
CA ASP A 132 1.54 11.69 6.73
C ASP A 132 1.25 13.10 7.27
N LYS A 133 -0.03 13.46 7.46
CA LYS A 133 -0.53 14.78 7.89
C LYS A 133 -0.19 15.93 6.94
N LYS A 134 0.26 15.64 5.71
CA LYS A 134 0.51 16.67 4.70
C LYS A 134 -0.76 16.97 3.91
N ALA A 135 -0.94 18.23 3.54
CA ALA A 135 -2.01 18.60 2.62
C ALA A 135 -1.77 17.92 1.26
N LEU A 136 -2.83 17.38 0.68
CA LEU A 136 -2.80 16.83 -0.66
C LEU A 136 -3.07 17.97 -1.63
N ASN A 137 -2.01 18.58 -2.14
CA ASN A 137 -2.09 19.63 -3.17
C ASN A 137 -2.55 19.05 -4.51
#